data_AF-A0A2S4KN63-F1
#
_entry.id   AF-A0A2S4KN63-F1
#
_cell.length_a   1.000
_cell.length_b   1.000
_cell.length_c   1.000
_cell.angle_alpha   90.00
_cell.angle_beta   90.00
_cell.angle_gamma   90.00
#
_symmetry.space_group_name_H-M   'P 1'
#
loop_
_entity.id
_entity.type
_entity.pdbx_description
1 polymer ?
#
loop_
_entity_poly.entity_id
_entity_poly.type
_entity_poly.pdbx_seq_one_letter_code
_entity_poly.pdbx_strand_id
1 'polypeptide(L)'
;MLRFTPIAAAMLDYTKFHDVFPADLQIPYDRKLQHEIEDHRKSLDGTLFIDRVMKALGVSKAYPPKADSSLRQLHQQICEAGMSMHHKQSLLYYILLDFDVTGSQSVSEGFASESGMPSNYQVFMKGLWYLDRQDYQRALEYVAHPSLSPDFADDIVITLVRQARDNDYSLALSYFYAVQPILKTSLALELLFDAMAQTSVTEALLFSRTHPQHTRELLFRRWISSTLDSGRGQESASRISELAFMPFDSAEEAWFEEYLSTGEGRGLKRAKDTLLIRKIACDRFVEVGKYRASGQWAAVLEGIKNGIEGHAD
;
A
#
# COMPACT_ATOMS: atom_id res chain seq x y z
N MET A 1 37.67 -6.90 -50.16
CA MET A 1 37.45 -5.93 -49.07
C MET A 1 35.96 -5.54 -49.10
N LEU A 2 35.12 -6.31 -48.42
CA LEU A 2 33.68 -6.06 -48.35
C LEU A 2 33.46 -4.93 -47.35
N ARG A 3 33.07 -3.75 -47.86
CA ARG A 3 32.63 -2.64 -47.01
C ARG A 3 31.26 -3.01 -46.44
N PHE A 4 31.23 -3.42 -45.18
CA PHE A 4 30.04 -3.33 -44.37
C PHE A 4 29.74 -1.85 -44.14
N THR A 5 28.84 -1.28 -44.94
CA THR A 5 28.12 -0.08 -44.54
C THR A 5 27.18 -0.46 -43.40
N PRO A 6 27.33 0.13 -42.19
CA PRO A 6 26.29 0.00 -41.20
C PRO A 6 25.08 0.76 -41.75
N ILE A 7 23.98 0.04 -41.96
CA ILE A 7 22.67 0.68 -42.09
C ILE A 7 22.47 1.35 -40.73
N ALA A 8 22.56 2.68 -40.70
CA ALA A 8 22.07 3.43 -39.55
C ALA A 8 20.58 3.09 -39.44
N ALA A 9 20.23 2.22 -38.48
CA ALA A 9 18.85 2.06 -38.09
C ALA A 9 18.36 3.46 -37.75
N ALA A 10 17.37 3.96 -38.50
CA ALA A 10 16.77 5.25 -38.19
C ALA A 10 16.28 5.15 -36.74
N MET A 11 16.87 5.95 -35.84
CA MET A 11 16.37 6.04 -34.47
C MET A 11 14.91 6.48 -34.53
N LEU A 12 14.03 5.73 -33.84
CA LEU A 12 12.61 6.03 -33.80
C LEU A 12 12.39 7.47 -33.33
N ASP A 13 11.68 8.26 -34.13
CA ASP A 13 11.34 9.64 -33.78
C ASP A 13 9.96 9.66 -33.12
N TYR A 14 9.93 9.62 -31.79
CA TYR A 14 8.68 9.57 -31.03
C TYR A 14 7.77 10.78 -31.25
N THR A 15 8.29 11.87 -31.83
CA THR A 15 7.50 13.07 -32.18
C THR A 15 6.66 12.87 -33.43
N LYS A 16 6.94 11.84 -34.23
CA LYS A 16 6.14 11.46 -35.39
C LYS A 16 5.15 10.37 -34.99
N PHE A 17 3.87 10.65 -35.19
CA PHE A 17 2.79 9.72 -34.82
C PHE A 17 2.98 8.32 -35.41
N HIS A 18 3.32 8.23 -36.71
CA HIS A 18 3.41 6.95 -37.42
C HIS A 18 4.64 6.11 -37.05
N ASP A 19 5.66 6.72 -36.45
CA ASP A 19 6.83 6.01 -35.94
C ASP A 19 6.50 5.31 -34.60
N VAL A 20 5.51 5.83 -33.86
CA VAL A 20 5.04 5.25 -32.58
C VAL A 20 3.83 4.33 -32.77
N PHE A 21 2.90 4.73 -33.63
CA PHE A 21 1.65 4.01 -33.93
C PHE A 21 1.58 3.73 -35.44
N PRO A 22 2.18 2.63 -35.91
CA PRO A 22 2.12 2.21 -37.32
C PRO A 22 0.68 2.06 -37.83
N ALA A 23 0.47 2.29 -39.13
CA ALA A 23 -0.88 2.32 -39.72
C ALA A 23 -1.58 0.95 -39.74
N ASP A 24 -0.82 -0.13 -39.67
CA ASP A 24 -1.29 -1.52 -39.54
C ASP A 24 -1.67 -1.90 -38.10
N LEU A 25 -1.35 -1.05 -37.13
CA LEU A 25 -1.65 -1.27 -35.73
C LEU A 25 -3.15 -1.04 -35.45
N GLN A 26 -3.86 -2.08 -35.05
CA GLN A 26 -5.27 -1.96 -34.69
C GLN A 26 -5.43 -1.31 -33.32
N ILE A 27 -6.29 -0.29 -33.23
CA ILE A 27 -6.58 0.39 -31.96
C ILE A 27 -7.30 -0.57 -31.01
N PRO A 28 -6.79 -0.80 -29.78
CA PRO A 28 -7.30 -1.81 -28.86
C PRO A 28 -8.58 -1.38 -28.13
N TYR A 29 -8.89 -0.08 -28.13
CA TYR A 29 -9.94 0.54 -27.33
C TYR A 29 -11.35 0.31 -27.90
N ASP A 30 -11.77 -0.94 -28.01
CA ASP A 30 -13.17 -1.28 -28.27
C ASP A 30 -14.08 -0.89 -27.08
N ARG A 31 -15.40 -1.03 -27.24
CA ARG A 31 -16.35 -0.68 -26.17
C ARG A 31 -16.15 -1.51 -24.91
N LYS A 32 -15.66 -2.75 -25.03
CA LYS A 32 -15.45 -3.66 -23.91
C LYS A 32 -14.27 -3.19 -23.07
N LEU A 33 -13.12 -2.96 -23.70
CA LEU A 33 -11.93 -2.45 -23.01
C LEU A 33 -12.16 -1.07 -22.41
N GLN A 34 -12.87 -0.18 -23.12
CA GLN A 34 -13.25 1.12 -22.55
C GLN A 34 -14.09 1.00 -21.28
N HIS A 35 -15.02 0.04 -21.23
CA HIS A 35 -15.83 -0.21 -20.05
C HIS A 35 -15.01 -0.82 -18.91
N GLU A 36 -14.15 -1.80 -19.20
CA GLU A 36 -13.23 -2.41 -18.24
C GLU A 36 -12.32 -1.36 -17.59
N ILE A 37 -11.69 -0.49 -18.39
CA ILE A 37 -10.82 0.60 -17.89
C ILE A 37 -11.61 1.55 -16.98
N GLU A 38 -12.85 1.89 -17.32
CA GLU A 38 -13.68 2.77 -16.51
C GLU A 38 -14.14 2.10 -15.21
N ASP A 39 -14.41 0.79 -15.22
CA ASP A 39 -14.77 0.05 -14.02
C ASP A 39 -13.58 -0.12 -13.08
N HIS A 40 -12.38 -0.39 -13.62
CA HIS A 40 -11.15 -0.36 -12.83
C HIS A 40 -10.91 1.03 -12.23
N ARG A 41 -11.13 2.09 -13.01
CA ARG A 41 -11.02 3.47 -12.53
C ARG A 41 -11.97 3.74 -11.36
N LYS A 42 -13.23 3.28 -11.41
CA LYS A 42 -14.17 3.40 -10.29
C LYS A 42 -13.69 2.63 -9.06
N SER A 43 -13.11 1.45 -9.26
CA SER A 43 -12.57 0.63 -8.17
C SER A 43 -11.36 1.26 -7.46
N LEU A 44 -10.67 2.18 -8.15
CA LEU A 44 -9.52 2.95 -7.67
C LEU A 44 -9.91 4.40 -7.33
N ASP A 45 -11.07 4.59 -6.69
CA ASP A 45 -11.59 5.89 -6.24
C ASP A 45 -11.69 6.95 -7.36
N GLY A 46 -11.99 6.50 -8.58
CA GLY A 46 -12.20 7.37 -9.74
C GLY A 46 -10.92 7.82 -10.46
N THR A 47 -9.74 7.35 -10.03
CA THR A 47 -8.45 7.76 -10.58
C THR A 47 -7.50 6.59 -10.76
N LEU A 48 -7.09 6.34 -12.01
CA LEU A 48 -6.04 5.37 -12.34
C LEU A 48 -4.64 5.93 -12.02
N PHE A 49 -3.65 5.06 -11.87
CA PHE A 49 -2.25 5.44 -11.76
C PHE A 49 -1.79 6.23 -12.99
N ILE A 50 -2.18 5.85 -14.20
CA ILE A 50 -1.88 6.64 -15.40
C ILE A 50 -2.50 8.04 -15.35
N ASP A 51 -3.70 8.19 -14.76
CA ASP A 51 -4.33 9.49 -14.58
C ASP A 51 -3.49 10.37 -13.62
N ARG A 52 -2.92 9.77 -12.56
CA ARG A 52 -2.01 10.44 -11.62
C ARG A 52 -0.70 10.87 -12.30
N VAL A 53 -0.11 9.98 -13.12
CA VAL A 53 1.13 10.27 -13.87
C VAL A 53 0.90 11.40 -14.88
N MET A 54 -0.16 11.33 -15.68
CA MET A 54 -0.51 12.38 -16.65
C MET A 54 -0.70 13.72 -15.94
N LYS A 55 -1.42 13.74 -14.82
CA LYS A 55 -1.62 14.95 -14.01
C LYS A 55 -0.30 15.52 -13.48
N ALA A 56 0.58 14.67 -12.93
CA ALA A 56 1.88 15.10 -12.41
C ALA A 56 2.78 15.69 -13.51
N LEU A 57 2.61 15.24 -14.76
CA LEU A 57 3.36 15.71 -15.92
C LEU A 57 2.65 16.82 -16.71
N GLY A 58 1.50 17.31 -16.24
CA GLY A 58 0.77 18.42 -16.86
C GLY A 58 -0.01 18.06 -18.14
N VAL A 59 -0.30 16.78 -18.36
CA VAL A 59 -1.13 16.30 -19.49
C VAL A 59 -2.57 16.13 -19.02
N SER A 60 -3.53 16.54 -19.86
CA SER A 60 -4.95 16.39 -19.54
C SER A 60 -5.37 14.91 -19.47
N LYS A 61 -6.35 14.58 -18.62
CA LYS A 61 -6.90 13.22 -18.49
C LYS A 61 -7.61 12.80 -19.78
N ALA A 62 -6.86 12.19 -20.70
CA ALA A 62 -7.32 11.80 -22.04
C ALA A 62 -7.20 10.30 -22.31
N TYR A 63 -6.83 9.50 -21.30
CA TYR A 63 -6.77 8.05 -21.36
C TYR A 63 -8.10 7.39 -20.93
N PRO A 64 -8.61 6.38 -21.64
CA PRO A 64 -8.08 5.83 -22.90
C PRO A 64 -8.54 6.65 -24.12
N PRO A 65 -7.73 6.74 -25.19
CA PRO A 65 -8.14 7.38 -26.44
C PRO A 65 -9.16 6.51 -27.18
N LYS A 66 -10.41 6.98 -27.28
CA LYS A 66 -11.58 6.22 -27.75
C LYS A 66 -11.62 5.97 -29.27
N ALA A 67 -10.79 6.66 -30.04
CA ALA A 67 -10.70 6.62 -31.50
C ALA A 67 -9.33 7.10 -32.00
N ASP A 68 -9.01 6.87 -33.27
CA ASP A 68 -7.74 7.29 -33.92
C ASP A 68 -7.47 8.79 -33.75
N SER A 69 -8.50 9.63 -33.94
CA SER A 69 -8.38 11.08 -33.77
C SER A 69 -7.98 11.48 -32.35
N SER A 70 -8.56 10.83 -31.33
CA SER A 70 -8.19 11.06 -29.93
C SER A 70 -6.81 10.51 -29.58
N LEU A 71 -6.36 9.44 -30.23
CA LEU A 71 -5.01 8.90 -30.06
C LEU A 71 -3.97 9.88 -30.64
N ARG A 72 -4.22 10.42 -31.84
CA ARG A 72 -3.39 11.49 -32.43
C ARG A 72 -3.33 12.74 -31.57
N GLN A 73 -4.47 13.16 -31.05
CA GLN A 73 -4.54 14.31 -30.14
C GLN A 73 -3.74 14.07 -28.86
N LEU A 74 -3.87 12.88 -28.25
CA LEU A 74 -3.11 12.51 -27.05
C LEU A 74 -1.60 12.46 -27.33
N HIS A 75 -1.19 11.85 -28.44
CA HIS A 75 0.21 11.83 -28.87
C HIS A 75 0.77 13.24 -29.04
N GLN A 76 0.04 14.13 -29.72
CA GLN A 76 0.43 15.53 -29.89
C GLN A 76 0.57 16.25 -28.53
N GLN A 77 -0.41 16.08 -27.63
CA GLN A 77 -0.37 16.67 -26.28
C GLN A 77 0.87 16.20 -25.50
N ILE A 78 1.21 14.92 -25.57
CA ILE A 78 2.42 14.36 -24.92
C ILE A 78 3.68 14.97 -25.54
N CYS A 79 3.74 15.08 -26.87
CA CYS A 79 4.90 15.63 -27.58
C CYS A 79 5.13 17.12 -27.29
N GLU A 80 4.05 17.90 -27.18
CA GLU A 80 4.10 19.34 -26.93
C GLU A 80 4.29 19.70 -25.44
N ALA A 81 4.04 18.77 -24.52
CA ALA A 81 4.21 19.01 -23.09
C ALA A 81 5.66 19.36 -22.73
N GLY A 82 5.83 20.28 -21.77
CA GLY A 82 7.14 20.77 -21.29
C GLY A 82 7.91 19.78 -20.39
N MET A 83 7.67 18.48 -20.52
CA MET A 83 8.31 17.42 -19.73
C MET A 83 9.56 16.84 -20.42
N SER A 84 10.36 16.07 -19.68
CA SER A 84 11.56 15.40 -20.22
C SER A 84 11.21 14.37 -21.30
N MET A 85 12.18 14.04 -22.16
CA MET A 85 12.03 13.02 -23.20
C MET A 85 11.60 11.66 -22.62
N HIS A 86 12.23 11.22 -21.52
CA HIS A 86 11.89 9.95 -20.89
C HIS A 86 10.46 9.91 -20.33
N HIS A 87 9.93 11.03 -19.83
CA HIS A 87 8.53 11.10 -19.40
C HIS A 87 7.56 10.99 -20.58
N LYS A 88 7.87 11.63 -21.73
CA LYS A 88 7.06 11.48 -22.95
C LYS A 88 7.05 10.03 -23.43
N GLN A 89 8.24 9.42 -23.52
CA GLN A 89 8.39 8.01 -23.87
C GLN A 89 7.63 7.10 -22.90
N SER A 90 7.66 7.39 -21.60
CA SER A 90 6.93 6.60 -20.58
C SER A 90 5.42 6.60 -20.79
N LEU A 91 4.83 7.76 -21.10
CA LEU A 91 3.39 7.86 -21.39
C LEU A 91 3.02 7.12 -22.68
N LEU A 92 3.84 7.24 -23.73
CA LEU A 92 3.63 6.52 -24.98
C LEU A 92 3.78 5.01 -24.81
N TYR A 93 4.81 4.58 -24.07
CA TYR A 93 5.05 3.18 -23.73
C TYR A 93 3.85 2.58 -22.98
N TYR A 94 3.30 3.30 -21.99
CA TYR A 94 2.11 2.86 -21.27
C TYR A 94 0.91 2.63 -22.21
N ILE A 95 0.69 3.55 -23.15
CA ILE A 95 -0.40 3.41 -24.13
C ILE A 95 -0.15 2.18 -25.02
N LEU A 96 1.10 1.95 -25.46
CA LEU A 96 1.47 0.80 -26.28
C LEU A 96 1.30 -0.55 -25.57
N LEU A 97 1.37 -0.61 -24.23
CA LEU A 97 1.06 -1.85 -23.49
C LEU A 97 -0.37 -2.35 -23.73
N ASP A 98 -1.34 -1.46 -23.99
CA ASP A 98 -2.70 -1.88 -24.34
C ASP A 98 -2.76 -2.55 -25.73
N PHE A 99 -1.87 -2.17 -26.64
CA PHE A 99 -1.79 -2.77 -27.97
C PHE A 99 -1.22 -4.19 -27.91
N ASP A 100 -0.24 -4.44 -27.03
CA ASP A 100 0.35 -5.76 -26.83
C ASP A 100 -0.66 -6.81 -26.33
N VAL A 101 -1.71 -6.40 -25.62
CA VAL A 101 -2.76 -7.33 -25.13
C VAL A 101 -3.60 -7.87 -26.30
N THR A 102 -3.83 -7.03 -27.30
CA THR A 102 -4.69 -7.37 -28.44
C THR A 102 -3.93 -7.91 -29.64
N GLY A 103 -2.64 -7.59 -29.74
CA GLY A 103 -1.75 -7.99 -30.83
C GLY A 103 -0.95 -9.26 -30.53
N SER A 104 -0.38 -9.85 -31.58
CA SER A 104 0.57 -10.96 -31.46
C SER A 104 2.03 -10.50 -31.31
N GLN A 105 2.29 -9.20 -31.41
CA GLN A 105 3.62 -8.60 -31.38
C GLN A 105 3.75 -7.66 -30.18
N SER A 106 4.94 -7.66 -29.60
CA SER A 106 5.31 -6.81 -28.45
C SER A 106 5.75 -5.43 -28.95
N VAL A 107 4.79 -4.61 -29.34
CA VAL A 107 5.05 -3.27 -29.91
C VAL A 107 5.60 -2.31 -28.86
N SER A 108 5.22 -2.47 -27.59
CA SER A 108 5.78 -1.65 -26.52
C SER A 108 7.28 -1.91 -26.31
N GLU A 109 7.73 -3.16 -26.38
CA GLU A 109 9.14 -3.54 -26.22
C GLU A 109 9.97 -3.08 -27.42
N GLY A 110 9.43 -3.19 -28.64
CA GLY A 110 10.04 -2.62 -29.85
C GLY A 110 10.26 -1.12 -29.71
N PHE A 111 9.21 -0.38 -29.34
CA PHE A 111 9.29 1.06 -29.10
C PHE A 111 10.34 1.41 -28.02
N ALA A 112 10.36 0.68 -26.91
CA ALA A 112 11.30 0.96 -25.82
C ALA A 112 12.76 0.76 -26.26
N SER A 113 13.03 -0.30 -27.04
CA SER A 113 14.35 -0.57 -27.61
C SER A 113 14.78 0.48 -28.62
N GLU A 114 13.92 0.80 -29.59
CA GLU A 114 14.26 1.71 -30.70
C GLU A 114 14.34 3.19 -30.27
N SER A 115 13.56 3.58 -29.25
CA SER A 115 13.59 4.93 -28.68
C SER A 115 14.69 5.13 -27.63
N GLY A 116 15.39 4.05 -27.23
CA GLY A 116 16.41 4.08 -26.18
C GLY A 116 15.84 4.39 -24.79
N MET A 117 14.59 4.02 -24.53
CA MET A 117 13.93 4.27 -23.25
C MET A 117 14.65 3.51 -22.13
N PRO A 118 15.07 4.16 -21.03
CA PRO A 118 15.78 3.46 -19.96
C PRO A 118 14.90 2.41 -19.26
N SER A 119 15.49 1.28 -18.90
CA SER A 119 14.77 0.10 -18.37
C SER A 119 13.98 0.40 -17.08
N ASN A 120 14.46 1.27 -16.20
CA ASN A 120 13.73 1.64 -14.98
C ASN A 120 12.37 2.30 -15.28
N TYR A 121 12.28 3.16 -16.31
CA TYR A 121 11.00 3.73 -16.73
C TYR A 121 10.07 2.67 -17.33
N GLN A 122 10.61 1.70 -18.07
CA GLN A 122 9.82 0.61 -18.65
C GLN A 122 9.21 -0.24 -17.53
N VAL A 123 10.04 -0.66 -16.56
CA VAL A 123 9.63 -1.45 -15.40
C VAL A 123 8.57 -0.70 -14.60
N PHE A 124 8.80 0.59 -14.31
CA PHE A 124 7.86 1.40 -13.55
C PHE A 124 6.50 1.52 -14.24
N MET A 125 6.48 1.92 -15.52
CA MET A 125 5.22 2.09 -16.26
C MET A 125 4.47 0.76 -16.45
N LYS A 126 5.19 -0.36 -16.65
CA LYS A 126 4.58 -1.69 -16.74
C LYS A 126 3.97 -2.13 -15.41
N GLY A 127 4.61 -1.80 -14.29
CA GLY A 127 4.06 -2.00 -12.95
C GLY A 127 2.78 -1.21 -12.71
N LEU A 128 2.76 0.09 -13.04
CA LEU A 128 1.56 0.91 -12.93
C LEU A 128 0.43 0.42 -13.83
N TRP A 129 0.77 -0.05 -15.03
CA TRP A 129 -0.21 -0.62 -15.96
C TRP A 129 -0.88 -1.87 -15.40
N TYR A 130 -0.13 -2.77 -14.75
CA TYR A 130 -0.73 -3.92 -14.06
C TYR A 130 -1.60 -3.50 -12.85
N LEU A 131 -1.20 -2.45 -12.10
CA LEU A 131 -2.05 -1.90 -11.02
C LEU A 131 -3.39 -1.38 -11.54
N ASP A 132 -3.38 -0.63 -12.65
CA ASP A 132 -4.58 -0.10 -13.30
C ASP A 132 -5.46 -1.20 -13.90
N ARG A 133 -4.89 -2.39 -14.15
CA ARG A 133 -5.61 -3.60 -14.59
C ARG A 133 -6.00 -4.53 -13.45
N GLN A 134 -5.76 -4.13 -12.19
CA GLN A 134 -6.02 -4.90 -10.98
C GLN A 134 -5.28 -6.25 -10.91
N ASP A 135 -4.20 -6.42 -11.68
CA ASP A 135 -3.31 -7.59 -11.59
C ASP A 135 -2.21 -7.30 -10.56
N TYR A 136 -2.61 -7.24 -9.29
CA TYR A 136 -1.75 -6.79 -8.20
C TYR A 136 -0.54 -7.70 -7.96
N GLN A 137 -0.68 -9.00 -8.24
CA GLN A 137 0.41 -9.96 -8.09
C GLN A 137 1.51 -9.70 -9.11
N ARG A 138 1.16 -9.55 -10.40
CA ARG A 138 2.15 -9.20 -11.42
C ARG A 138 2.68 -7.80 -11.22
N ALA A 139 1.83 -6.84 -10.85
CA ALA A 139 2.26 -5.48 -10.58
C ALA A 139 3.41 -5.44 -9.56
N LEU A 140 3.33 -6.23 -8.49
CA LEU A 140 4.34 -6.29 -7.43
C LEU A 140 5.73 -6.66 -7.97
N GLU A 141 5.83 -7.58 -8.94
CA GLU A 141 7.09 -7.99 -9.57
C GLU A 141 7.83 -6.81 -10.23
N TYR A 142 7.09 -5.78 -10.65
CA TYR A 142 7.63 -4.58 -11.28
C TYR A 142 7.81 -3.43 -10.28
N VAL A 143 6.77 -3.06 -9.53
CA VAL A 143 6.82 -1.86 -8.68
C VAL A 143 7.72 -2.02 -7.46
N ALA A 144 8.04 -3.27 -7.07
CA ALA A 144 9.01 -3.55 -6.01
C ALA A 144 10.46 -3.68 -6.51
N HIS A 145 10.72 -3.42 -7.80
CA HIS A 145 12.05 -3.60 -8.38
C HIS A 145 13.05 -2.58 -7.79
N PRO A 146 14.26 -2.99 -7.36
CA PRO A 146 15.20 -2.14 -6.62
C PRO A 146 15.83 -1.01 -7.44
N SER A 147 15.67 -1.00 -8.77
CA SER A 147 16.13 0.09 -9.63
C SER A 147 15.19 1.31 -9.65
N LEU A 148 14.02 1.20 -9.01
CA LEU A 148 12.99 2.23 -9.01
C LEU A 148 13.13 3.18 -7.81
N SER A 149 12.79 4.44 -8.03
CA SER A 149 12.41 5.34 -6.95
C SER A 149 11.01 4.97 -6.44
N PRO A 150 10.73 5.08 -5.14
CA PRO A 150 9.42 4.80 -4.55
C PRO A 150 8.41 5.94 -4.84
N ASP A 151 8.32 6.37 -6.09
CA ASP A 151 7.32 7.33 -6.54
C ASP A 151 5.94 6.69 -6.47
N PHE A 152 4.94 7.47 -6.06
CA PHE A 152 3.57 6.99 -5.83
C PHE A 152 3.44 5.87 -4.77
N ALA A 153 4.44 5.67 -3.90
CA ALA A 153 4.41 4.62 -2.88
C ALA A 153 3.16 4.69 -1.99
N ASP A 154 2.73 5.88 -1.58
CA ASP A 154 1.48 6.09 -0.86
C ASP A 154 0.27 5.52 -1.61
N ASP A 155 0.11 5.87 -2.89
CA ASP A 155 -0.99 5.39 -3.72
C ASP A 155 -0.94 3.87 -3.94
N ILE A 156 0.26 3.30 -4.10
CA ILE A 156 0.49 1.85 -4.25
C ILE A 156 0.07 1.13 -2.96
N VAL A 157 0.56 1.58 -1.80
CA VAL A 157 0.21 1.00 -0.49
C VAL A 157 -1.29 1.10 -0.23
N ILE A 158 -1.89 2.27 -0.44
CA ILE A 158 -3.33 2.47 -0.27
C ILE A 158 -4.11 1.50 -1.15
N THR A 159 -3.70 1.34 -2.42
CA THR A 159 -4.36 0.44 -3.36
C THR A 159 -4.25 -1.01 -2.92
N LEU A 160 -3.04 -1.49 -2.61
CA LEU A 160 -2.81 -2.89 -2.23
C LEU A 160 -3.52 -3.25 -0.91
N VAL A 161 -3.56 -2.34 0.06
CA VAL A 161 -4.29 -2.57 1.32
C VAL A 161 -5.81 -2.59 1.10
N ARG A 162 -6.36 -1.64 0.33
CA ARG A 162 -7.82 -1.57 0.08
C ARG A 162 -8.36 -2.72 -0.74
N GLN A 163 -7.51 -3.31 -1.59
CA GLN A 163 -7.89 -4.41 -2.49
C GLN A 163 -7.56 -5.79 -1.92
N ALA A 164 -7.03 -5.83 -0.69
CA ALA A 164 -6.81 -7.07 0.06
C ALA A 164 -8.14 -7.81 0.26
N ARG A 165 -8.22 -9.05 -0.21
CA ARG A 165 -9.37 -9.93 -0.01
C ARG A 165 -9.15 -10.76 1.25
N ASP A 166 -10.22 -11.02 2.00
CA ASP A 166 -10.17 -11.87 3.20
C ASP A 166 -9.14 -11.41 4.25
N ASN A 167 -8.82 -10.11 4.29
CA ASN A 167 -7.74 -9.53 5.10
C ASN A 167 -6.34 -10.09 4.80
N ASP A 168 -6.12 -10.61 3.60
CA ASP A 168 -4.78 -11.00 3.13
C ASP A 168 -4.00 -9.77 2.67
N TYR A 169 -3.20 -9.21 3.58
CA TYR A 169 -2.35 -8.06 3.32
C TYR A 169 -0.97 -8.42 2.76
N SER A 170 -0.73 -9.67 2.36
CA SER A 170 0.59 -10.17 1.95
C SER A 170 1.21 -9.32 0.84
N LEU A 171 0.44 -8.86 -0.14
CA LEU A 171 0.97 -8.04 -1.25
C LEU A 171 1.43 -6.65 -0.76
N ALA A 172 0.63 -5.99 0.07
CA ALA A 172 0.95 -4.66 0.61
C ALA A 172 2.19 -4.71 1.51
N LEU A 173 2.26 -5.71 2.40
CA LEU A 173 3.40 -5.93 3.27
C LEU A 173 4.65 -6.34 2.48
N SER A 174 4.52 -7.22 1.48
CA SER A 174 5.64 -7.59 0.60
C SER A 174 6.22 -6.38 -0.13
N TYR A 175 5.36 -5.50 -0.67
CA TYR A 175 5.80 -4.24 -1.25
C TYR A 175 6.56 -3.39 -0.23
N PHE A 176 5.99 -3.20 0.96
CA PHE A 176 6.60 -2.39 2.00
C PHE A 176 7.98 -2.93 2.44
N TYR A 177 8.13 -4.24 2.64
CA TYR A 177 9.42 -4.81 3.05
C TYR A 177 10.47 -4.78 1.95
N ALA A 178 10.06 -4.95 0.69
CA ALA A 178 10.99 -4.92 -0.45
C ALA A 178 11.48 -3.50 -0.75
N VAL A 179 10.59 -2.50 -0.68
CA VAL A 179 10.86 -1.13 -1.12
C VAL A 179 11.25 -0.21 0.03
N GLN A 180 10.74 -0.48 1.24
CA GLN A 180 10.89 0.39 2.43
C GLN A 180 10.63 1.88 2.14
N PRO A 181 9.49 2.23 1.53
CA PRO A 181 9.22 3.60 1.11
C PRO A 181 8.98 4.52 2.31
N ILE A 182 9.31 5.80 2.15
CA ILE A 182 8.91 6.86 3.09
C ILE A 182 7.48 7.30 2.70
N LEU A 183 6.51 6.93 3.53
CA LEU A 183 5.11 7.32 3.35
C LEU A 183 4.88 8.78 3.72
N LYS A 184 4.22 9.52 2.83
CA LYS A 184 4.07 10.99 2.94
C LYS A 184 2.74 11.40 3.56
N THR A 185 1.72 10.57 3.42
CA THR A 185 0.36 10.83 3.88
C THR A 185 0.04 10.00 5.12
N SER A 186 -0.73 10.58 6.04
CA SER A 186 -1.22 9.85 7.22
C SER A 186 -2.10 8.67 6.82
N LEU A 187 -2.90 8.80 5.76
CA LEU A 187 -3.76 7.72 5.26
C LEU A 187 -2.96 6.48 4.85
N ALA A 188 -1.88 6.65 4.07
CA ALA A 188 -1.05 5.50 3.66
C ALA A 188 -0.37 4.85 4.86
N LEU A 189 0.15 5.66 5.80
CA LEU A 189 0.77 5.17 7.02
C LEU A 189 -0.21 4.38 7.89
N GLU A 190 -1.39 4.93 8.13
CA GLU A 190 -2.43 4.31 8.95
C GLU A 190 -2.94 3.00 8.34
N LEU A 191 -3.16 2.96 7.02
CA LEU A 191 -3.60 1.74 6.33
C LEU A 191 -2.53 0.65 6.36
N LEU A 192 -1.27 0.99 6.11
CA LEU A 192 -0.17 0.03 6.24
C LEU A 192 -0.05 -0.49 7.67
N PHE A 193 -0.14 0.42 8.65
CA PHE A 193 -0.05 0.07 10.05
C PHE A 193 -1.17 -0.87 10.49
N ASP A 194 -2.41 -0.63 10.04
CA ASP A 194 -3.54 -1.51 10.31
C ASP A 194 -3.33 -2.90 9.68
N ALA A 195 -2.86 -2.94 8.44
CA ALA A 195 -2.52 -4.20 7.76
C ALA A 195 -1.45 -4.99 8.53
N MET A 196 -0.41 -4.31 9.02
CA MET A 196 0.63 -4.90 9.86
C MET A 196 0.06 -5.39 11.19
N ALA A 197 -0.74 -4.58 11.88
CA ALA A 197 -1.37 -4.94 13.16
C ALA A 197 -2.31 -6.14 13.06
N GLN A 198 -3.03 -6.28 11.94
CA GLN A 198 -3.88 -7.44 11.70
C GLN A 198 -3.07 -8.72 11.50
N THR A 199 -1.86 -8.60 10.94
CA THR A 199 -0.97 -9.73 10.59
C THR A 199 -0.05 -10.11 11.75
N SER A 200 0.50 -9.13 12.46
CA SER A 200 1.46 -9.31 13.56
C SER A 200 1.38 -8.18 14.57
N VAL A 201 0.89 -8.51 15.76
CA VAL A 201 0.78 -7.62 16.93
C VAL A 201 2.17 -7.14 17.38
N THR A 202 3.18 -8.03 17.29
CA THR A 202 4.58 -7.70 17.62
C THR A 202 5.18 -6.69 16.65
N GLU A 203 4.95 -6.91 15.37
CA GLU A 203 5.55 -6.08 14.34
C GLU A 203 4.98 -4.66 14.37
N ALA A 204 3.67 -4.51 14.55
CA ALA A 204 3.03 -3.21 14.70
C ALA A 204 3.65 -2.42 15.86
N LEU A 205 3.92 -3.06 17.02
CA LEU A 205 4.60 -2.39 18.12
C LEU A 205 6.00 -1.90 17.69
N LEU A 206 6.81 -2.77 17.09
CA LEU A 206 8.17 -2.41 16.66
C LEU A 206 8.17 -1.30 15.60
N PHE A 207 7.23 -1.34 14.67
CA PHE A 207 7.07 -0.31 13.66
C PHE A 207 6.63 1.03 14.26
N SER A 208 5.71 1.04 15.23
CA SER A 208 5.33 2.28 15.92
C SER A 208 6.53 2.98 16.56
N ARG A 209 7.50 2.19 17.08
CA ARG A 209 8.72 2.69 17.73
C ARG A 209 9.73 3.34 16.77
N THR A 210 9.60 3.14 15.47
CA THR A 210 10.47 3.81 14.48
C THR A 210 10.07 5.26 14.21
N HIS A 211 8.92 5.70 14.75
CA HIS A 211 8.35 7.02 14.49
C HIS A 211 8.60 8.01 15.64
N PRO A 212 8.57 9.33 15.37
CA PRO A 212 8.59 10.37 16.39
C PRO A 212 7.44 10.21 17.40
N GLN A 213 7.65 10.67 18.63
CA GLN A 213 6.77 10.42 19.78
C GLN A 213 5.27 10.63 19.50
N HIS A 214 4.89 11.75 18.87
CA HIS A 214 3.50 12.05 18.56
C HIS A 214 2.87 11.00 17.62
N THR A 215 3.57 10.65 16.54
CA THR A 215 3.09 9.65 15.58
C THR A 215 3.11 8.24 16.20
N ARG A 216 4.14 7.92 16.98
CA ARG A 216 4.24 6.67 17.72
C ARG A 216 3.04 6.47 18.64
N GLU A 217 2.68 7.48 19.44
CA GLU A 217 1.52 7.42 20.34
C GLU A 217 0.20 7.25 19.58
N LEU A 218 0.02 7.99 18.47
CA LEU A 218 -1.15 7.86 17.61
C LEU A 218 -1.31 6.42 17.08
N LEU A 219 -0.25 5.86 16.52
CA LEU A 219 -0.23 4.49 16.00
C LEU A 219 -0.46 3.47 17.13
N PHE A 220 0.16 3.68 18.30
CA PHE A 220 -0.01 2.80 19.45
C PHE A 220 -1.47 2.76 19.94
N ARG A 221 -2.13 3.92 20.09
CA ARG A 221 -3.56 3.98 20.46
C ARG A 221 -4.45 3.33 19.40
N ARG A 222 -4.15 3.55 18.11
CA ARG A 222 -4.86 2.91 16.99
C ARG A 222 -4.76 1.38 17.05
N TRP A 223 -3.57 0.86 17.32
CA TRP A 223 -3.32 -0.57 17.46
C TRP A 223 -4.08 -1.21 18.62
N ILE A 224 -4.13 -0.55 19.78
CA ILE A 224 -4.96 -1.01 20.90
C ILE A 224 -6.43 -1.06 20.49
N SER A 225 -6.92 0.01 19.87
CA SER A 225 -8.31 0.09 19.40
C SER A 225 -8.65 -1.05 18.45
N SER A 226 -7.85 -1.26 17.40
CA SER A 226 -8.12 -2.27 16.38
C SER A 226 -8.03 -3.71 16.94
N THR A 227 -7.10 -3.95 17.85
CA THR A 227 -6.94 -5.26 18.50
C THR A 227 -8.11 -5.59 19.43
N LEU A 228 -8.60 -4.60 20.20
CA LEU A 228 -9.69 -4.80 21.16
C LEU A 228 -11.09 -4.77 20.52
N ASP A 229 -11.26 -4.08 19.39
CA ASP A 229 -12.51 -4.02 18.63
C ASP A 229 -12.72 -5.24 17.71
N SER A 230 -11.63 -5.95 17.39
CA SER A 230 -11.67 -7.18 16.58
C SER A 230 -12.70 -8.19 17.11
N GLY A 231 -13.66 -8.55 16.26
CA GLY A 231 -14.90 -9.28 16.58
C GLY A 231 -14.76 -10.68 17.22
N ARG A 232 -15.88 -11.41 17.30
CA ARG A 232 -15.95 -12.70 18.02
C ARG A 232 -15.22 -13.80 17.23
N GLY A 233 -14.10 -14.29 17.76
CA GLY A 233 -13.34 -15.43 17.22
C GLY A 233 -12.16 -15.83 18.10
N GLN A 234 -11.61 -17.03 17.91
CA GLN A 234 -10.44 -17.52 18.64
C GLN A 234 -9.18 -16.68 18.35
N GLU A 235 -8.98 -16.26 17.10
CA GLU A 235 -7.87 -15.39 16.69
C GLU A 235 -7.94 -13.98 17.30
N SER A 236 -9.14 -13.49 17.62
CA SER A 236 -9.29 -12.24 18.39
C SER A 236 -8.85 -12.42 19.85
N ALA A 237 -9.12 -13.58 20.45
CA ALA A 237 -8.70 -13.87 21.82
C ALA A 237 -7.18 -14.03 21.96
N SER A 238 -6.52 -14.71 21.00
CA SER A 238 -5.06 -14.85 21.00
C SER A 238 -4.36 -13.49 20.87
N ARG A 239 -4.79 -12.64 19.94
CA ARG A 239 -4.20 -11.30 19.74
C ARG A 239 -4.35 -10.38 20.95
N ILE A 240 -5.48 -10.46 21.64
CA ILE A 240 -5.69 -9.67 22.87
C ILE A 240 -4.83 -10.19 24.03
N SER A 241 -4.63 -11.51 24.09
CA SER A 241 -3.66 -12.09 25.02
C SER A 241 -2.25 -11.57 24.69
N GLU A 242 -1.81 -11.71 23.43
CA GLU A 242 -0.50 -11.21 22.98
C GLU A 242 -0.30 -9.75 23.34
N LEU A 243 -1.27 -8.87 23.04
CA LEU A 243 -1.27 -7.46 23.40
C LEU A 243 -0.98 -7.23 24.89
N ALA A 244 -1.64 -7.99 25.79
CA ALA A 244 -1.47 -7.83 27.23
C ALA A 244 -0.08 -8.27 27.73
N PHE A 245 0.60 -9.16 27.01
CA PHE A 245 1.94 -9.65 27.35
C PHE A 245 3.07 -8.93 26.59
N MET A 246 2.76 -7.93 25.77
CA MET A 246 3.77 -7.18 25.02
C MET A 246 4.76 -6.45 25.93
N PRO A 247 6.04 -6.35 25.56
CA PRO A 247 7.06 -5.67 26.36
C PRO A 247 7.02 -4.15 26.13
N PHE A 248 6.05 -3.46 26.73
CA PHE A 248 5.96 -2.00 26.67
C PHE A 248 7.09 -1.31 27.43
N ASP A 249 7.54 -0.16 26.90
CA ASP A 249 8.35 0.78 27.66
C ASP A 249 7.48 1.63 28.59
N SER A 250 8.11 2.52 29.37
CA SER A 250 7.39 3.34 30.35
C SER A 250 6.39 4.31 29.72
N ALA A 251 6.66 4.82 28.51
CA ALA A 251 5.75 5.71 27.81
C ALA A 251 4.54 4.94 27.28
N GLU A 252 4.78 3.78 26.67
CA GLU A 252 3.74 2.87 26.18
C GLU A 252 2.85 2.35 27.30
N GLU A 253 3.41 2.00 28.47
CA GLU A 253 2.61 1.66 29.67
C GLU A 253 1.68 2.80 30.06
N ALA A 254 2.20 4.04 30.11
CA ALA A 254 1.40 5.21 30.47
C ALA A 254 0.28 5.46 29.45
N TRP A 255 0.59 5.41 28.14
CA TRP A 255 -0.40 5.57 27.08
C TRP A 255 -1.46 4.48 27.11
N PHE A 256 -1.06 3.22 27.34
CA PHE A 256 -1.96 2.07 27.43
C PHE A 256 -2.95 2.24 28.57
N GLU A 257 -2.47 2.63 29.75
CA GLU A 257 -3.31 2.88 30.91
C GLU A 257 -4.23 4.06 30.73
N GLU A 258 -3.70 5.20 30.28
CA GLU A 258 -4.48 6.41 30.04
C GLU A 258 -5.61 6.12 29.05
N TYR A 259 -5.28 5.53 27.90
CA TYR A 259 -6.22 5.24 26.82
C TYR A 259 -7.39 4.34 27.25
N LEU A 260 -7.11 3.28 28.01
CA LEU A 260 -8.14 2.31 28.43
C LEU A 260 -8.87 2.68 29.73
N SER A 261 -8.29 3.55 30.56
CA SER A 261 -8.91 3.96 31.84
C SER A 261 -9.75 5.22 31.73
N THR A 262 -9.24 6.25 31.03
CA THR A 262 -9.82 7.60 30.99
C THR A 262 -9.99 8.16 29.58
N GLY A 263 -9.22 7.66 28.62
CA GLY A 263 -9.27 8.07 27.22
C GLY A 263 -10.38 7.42 26.40
N GLU A 264 -10.25 7.54 25.07
CA GLU A 264 -11.24 7.09 24.08
C GLU A 264 -11.46 5.56 24.12
N GLY A 265 -10.45 4.79 24.50
CA GLY A 265 -10.50 3.34 24.59
C GLY A 265 -11.31 2.78 25.77
N ARG A 266 -11.71 3.62 26.73
CA ARG A 266 -12.46 3.22 27.94
C ARG A 266 -13.76 2.47 27.63
N GLY A 267 -14.41 2.82 26.52
CA GLY A 267 -15.67 2.23 26.07
C GLY A 267 -15.54 0.85 25.41
N LEU A 268 -14.31 0.40 25.11
CA LEU A 268 -14.09 -0.86 24.41
C LEU A 268 -14.47 -2.04 25.31
N LYS A 269 -15.16 -3.03 24.74
CA LYS A 269 -15.77 -4.15 25.48
C LYS A 269 -14.79 -4.88 26.40
N ARG A 270 -13.53 -4.99 26.00
CA ARG A 270 -12.47 -5.72 26.70
C ARG A 270 -11.48 -4.80 27.45
N ALA A 271 -11.66 -3.49 27.44
CA ALA A 271 -10.71 -2.52 28.02
C ALA A 271 -10.33 -2.84 29.48
N LYS A 272 -11.34 -3.08 30.33
CA LYS A 272 -11.12 -3.37 31.77
C LYS A 272 -10.41 -4.71 31.99
N ASP A 273 -10.79 -5.74 31.24
CA ASP A 273 -10.19 -7.07 31.34
C ASP A 273 -8.74 -7.03 30.88
N THR A 274 -8.44 -6.37 29.75
CA THR A 274 -7.08 -6.24 29.24
C THR A 274 -6.20 -5.43 30.18
N LEU A 275 -6.69 -4.33 30.78
CA LEU A 275 -5.98 -3.60 31.83
C LEU A 275 -5.65 -4.48 33.03
N LEU A 276 -6.61 -5.29 33.49
CA LEU A 276 -6.39 -6.20 34.60
C LEU A 276 -5.33 -7.27 34.27
N ILE A 277 -5.44 -7.92 33.10
CA ILE A 277 -4.46 -8.91 32.64
C ILE A 277 -3.07 -8.27 32.55
N ARG A 278 -2.96 -7.06 31.98
CA ARG A 278 -1.67 -6.34 31.87
C ARG A 278 -1.04 -6.09 33.24
N LYS A 279 -1.84 -5.65 34.23
CA LYS A 279 -1.34 -5.44 35.60
C LYS A 279 -0.86 -6.73 36.26
N ILE A 280 -1.56 -7.84 36.03
CA ILE A 280 -1.13 -9.17 36.50
C ILE A 280 0.17 -9.58 35.80
N ALA A 281 0.26 -9.41 34.48
CA ALA A 281 1.44 -9.77 33.70
C ALA A 281 2.70 -8.96 34.05
N CYS A 282 2.52 -7.73 34.55
CA CYS A 282 3.60 -6.85 34.99
C CYS A 282 3.89 -6.93 36.51
N ASP A 283 3.42 -7.98 37.20
CA ASP A 283 3.58 -8.18 38.65
C ASP A 283 3.05 -7.03 39.52
N ARG A 284 2.07 -6.26 39.03
CA ARG A 284 1.46 -5.11 39.75
C ARG A 284 0.34 -5.55 40.68
N PHE A 285 0.59 -6.62 41.45
CA PHE A 285 -0.41 -7.28 42.31
C PHE A 285 -1.01 -6.35 43.37
N VAL A 286 -0.22 -5.42 43.91
CA VAL A 286 -0.69 -4.41 44.89
C VAL A 286 -1.79 -3.52 44.30
N GLU A 287 -1.71 -3.19 43.02
CA GLU A 287 -2.78 -2.44 42.34
C GLU A 287 -3.98 -3.33 42.04
N VAL A 288 -3.75 -4.58 41.67
CA VAL A 288 -4.79 -5.57 41.38
C VAL A 288 -5.63 -5.89 42.63
N GLY A 289 -5.01 -5.99 43.80
CA GLY A 289 -5.71 -6.25 45.08
C GLY A 289 -6.72 -5.17 45.47
N LYS A 290 -6.67 -3.98 44.84
CA LYS A 290 -7.64 -2.90 45.05
C LYS A 290 -8.94 -3.10 44.26
N TYR A 291 -8.95 -4.00 43.27
CA TYR A 291 -10.15 -4.29 42.47
C TYR A 291 -11.12 -5.17 43.26
N ARG A 292 -12.42 -4.89 43.11
CA ARG A 292 -13.45 -5.75 43.70
C ARG A 292 -13.51 -7.07 42.95
N ALA A 293 -13.36 -8.18 43.67
CA ALA A 293 -13.61 -9.52 43.16
C ALA A 293 -15.04 -9.59 42.58
N SER A 294 -15.14 -9.72 41.26
CA SER A 294 -16.42 -9.78 40.57
C SER A 294 -16.29 -10.47 39.21
N GLY A 295 -17.38 -11.09 38.76
CA GLY A 295 -17.46 -11.76 37.46
C GLY A 295 -16.44 -12.91 37.32
N GLN A 296 -15.94 -13.08 36.09
CA GLN A 296 -15.02 -14.16 35.73
C GLN A 296 -13.64 -14.08 36.43
N TRP A 297 -13.28 -12.91 36.98
CA TRP A 297 -12.00 -12.69 37.66
C TRP A 297 -12.06 -12.87 39.17
N ALA A 298 -13.23 -13.13 39.75
CA ALA A 298 -13.41 -13.15 41.21
C ALA A 298 -12.44 -14.11 41.93
N ALA A 299 -12.31 -15.35 41.45
CA ALA A 299 -11.41 -16.34 42.05
C ALA A 299 -9.92 -15.94 41.94
N VAL A 300 -9.53 -15.34 40.81
CA VAL A 300 -8.15 -14.87 40.58
C VAL A 300 -7.83 -13.69 41.50
N LEU A 301 -8.74 -12.72 41.60
CA LEU A 301 -8.57 -11.54 42.45
C LEU A 301 -8.50 -11.89 43.93
N GLU A 302 -9.35 -12.81 44.41
CA GLU A 302 -9.28 -13.30 45.80
C GLU A 302 -7.98 -14.07 46.06
N GLY A 303 -7.54 -14.91 45.12
CA GLY A 303 -6.26 -15.61 45.24
C GLY A 303 -5.06 -14.65 45.36
N ILE A 304 -5.02 -13.62 44.50
CA ILE A 304 -3.98 -12.58 44.55
C ILE A 304 -4.03 -11.81 45.87
N LYS A 305 -5.22 -11.40 46.31
CA LYS A 305 -5.38 -10.65 47.56
C LYS A 305 -4.87 -11.43 48.76
N ASN A 306 -5.28 -12.70 48.89
CA ASN A 306 -4.83 -13.57 49.98
C ASN A 306 -3.32 -13.82 49.94
N GLY A 307 -2.73 -13.91 48.74
CA GLY A 307 -1.28 -14.10 48.58
C GLY A 307 -0.43 -12.90 49.01
N ILE A 308 -0.90 -11.68 48.74
CA ILE A 308 -0.24 -10.44 49.17
C ILE A 308 -0.36 -10.27 50.69
N GLU A 309 -1.55 -10.49 51.24
CA GLU A 309 -1.81 -10.35 52.69
C GLU A 309 -1.03 -11.38 53.50
N GLY A 310 -0.86 -12.61 53.00
CA GLY A 310 -0.09 -13.67 53.67
C GLY A 310 1.44 -13.49 53.69
N HIS A 311 2.00 -12.49 52.99
CA HIS A 311 3.44 -12.14 53.05
C HIS A 311 3.72 -10.92 53.96
N ALA A 312 2.68 -10.36 54.61
CA ALA A 312 2.81 -9.19 55.49
C ALA A 312 2.94 -9.53 56.99
N ASP A 313 2.92 -10.83 57.35
CA ASP A 313 3.15 -11.39 58.69
C ASP A 313 4.48 -12.17 58.74
#